data_AF-A0AAU6L072-F1
#
_entry.id   AF-A0AAU6L072-F1
#
_cell.length_a   1.000
_cell.length_b   1.000
_cell.length_c   1.000
_cell.angle_alpha   90.00
_cell.angle_beta   90.00
_cell.angle_gamma   90.00
#
_symmetry.space_group_name_H-M   'P 1'
#
loop_
_entity.id
_entity.type
_entity.pdbx_description
1 polymer ?
#
loop_
_entity_poly.entity_id
_entity_poly.type
_entity_poly.pdbx_seq_one_letter_code
_entity_poly.pdbx_strand_id
1 'polypeptide(L)'
;MRKRLVRLATAGAATAGIALTAVLGTAGDAAASTVPVGHVKLCAGGNYKVYVVWSKGTASSDDDVQISSVIAPGTCTGDIALKESDPELPTSVDPLYVRGVYNTSNNTFLAGVAFYDGGTSGLGITAKGTTVNAGAGAYITTW
;
A
#
# COMPACT_ATOMS: atom_id res chain seq x y z
N MET A 1 -40.24 56.91 18.81
CA MET A 1 -39.73 55.83 17.95
C MET A 1 -39.17 54.71 18.83
N ARG A 2 -39.42 53.46 18.41
CA ARG A 2 -39.13 52.20 19.11
C ARG A 2 -37.63 51.90 19.16
N LYS A 3 -37.14 51.29 20.26
CA LYS A 3 -36.65 49.88 20.32
C LYS A 3 -35.99 49.59 21.68
N ARG A 4 -36.60 48.68 22.45
CA ARG A 4 -35.96 47.93 23.54
C ARG A 4 -34.97 46.94 22.92
N LEU A 5 -33.80 46.75 23.54
CA LEU A 5 -33.00 45.53 23.40
C LEU A 5 -32.53 45.07 24.77
N VAL A 6 -33.24 44.05 25.26
CA VAL A 6 -32.79 43.05 26.22
C VAL A 6 -32.03 41.98 25.43
N ARG A 7 -30.94 41.43 25.99
CA ARG A 7 -30.47 40.02 25.83
C ARG A 7 -29.09 39.90 26.50
N LEU A 8 -28.96 39.15 27.60
CA LEU A 8 -28.89 37.69 27.76
C LEU A 8 -27.43 37.23 27.81
N ALA A 9 -27.06 36.68 28.97
CA ALA A 9 -25.89 35.83 29.14
C ALA A 9 -26.08 34.51 28.37
N THR A 10 -25.02 34.00 27.77
CA THR A 10 -24.95 32.59 27.36
C THR A 10 -23.50 32.10 27.43
N ALA A 11 -23.30 31.09 28.29
CA ALA A 11 -22.13 30.24 28.32
C ALA A 11 -22.02 29.39 27.04
N GLY A 12 -20.79 29.00 26.69
CA GLY A 12 -20.50 28.00 25.67
C GLY A 12 -19.04 28.12 25.23
N ALA A 13 -18.28 27.08 24.97
CA ALA A 13 -18.50 25.64 25.06
C ALA A 13 -17.11 25.00 25.14
N ALA A 14 -17.02 23.86 25.81
CA ALA A 14 -15.81 23.04 25.86
C ALA A 14 -15.33 22.70 24.44
N THR A 15 -14.19 23.24 24.03
CA THR A 15 -13.48 22.70 22.87
C THR A 15 -12.74 21.46 23.32
N ALA A 16 -13.36 20.30 23.11
CA ALA A 16 -12.70 19.02 23.09
C ALA A 16 -11.55 19.10 22.07
N GLY A 17 -10.33 19.20 22.56
CA GLY A 17 -9.13 19.07 21.74
C GLY A 17 -9.09 17.65 21.22
N ILE A 18 -9.52 17.46 19.97
CA ILE A 18 -9.26 16.23 19.22
C ILE A 18 -7.75 16.24 18.97
N ALA A 19 -7.01 15.59 19.87
CA ALA A 19 -5.62 15.24 19.64
C ALA A 19 -5.62 14.21 18.49
N LEU A 20 -5.49 14.69 17.26
CA LEU A 20 -4.99 13.87 16.17
C LEU A 20 -3.53 13.56 16.49
N THR A 21 -3.30 12.48 17.23
CA THR A 21 -2.01 11.79 17.21
C THR A 21 -1.80 11.29 15.79
N ALA A 22 -1.19 12.14 14.97
CA ALA A 22 -0.58 11.74 13.72
C ALA A 22 0.51 10.74 14.08
N VAL A 23 0.20 9.45 13.95
CA VAL A 23 1.22 8.40 13.92
C VAL A 23 1.99 8.62 12.62
N LEU A 24 2.99 9.50 12.69
CA LEU A 24 4.07 9.58 11.72
C LEU A 24 4.93 8.34 11.95
N GLY A 25 4.41 7.19 11.51
CA GLY A 25 5.24 6.04 11.25
C GLY A 25 6.13 6.43 10.08
N THR A 26 7.34 6.89 10.36
CA THR A 26 8.40 6.97 9.36
C THR A 26 8.62 5.53 8.90
N ALA A 27 8.04 5.17 7.75
CA ALA A 27 8.43 3.98 7.04
C ALA A 27 9.91 4.19 6.68
N GLY A 28 10.80 3.69 7.54
CA GLY A 28 12.23 3.77 7.31
C GLY A 28 12.52 3.18 5.95
N ASP A 29 13.32 3.89 5.15
CA ASP A 29 13.77 3.39 3.86
C ASP A 29 14.37 2.00 4.09
N ALA A 30 13.74 0.99 3.49
CA ALA A 30 14.12 -0.39 3.65
C ALA A 30 15.59 -0.54 3.18
N ALA A 31 16.44 -0.95 4.11
CA ALA A 31 17.85 -1.21 3.86
C ALA A 31 18.01 -2.33 2.81
N ALA A 32 19.12 -2.27 2.06
CA ALA A 32 19.53 -3.20 0.99
C ALA A 32 19.06 -4.65 1.19
N SER A 33 18.50 -5.25 0.14
CA SER A 33 17.72 -6.49 0.20
C SER A 33 18.42 -7.66 0.87
N THR A 34 17.96 -7.96 2.08
CA THR A 34 18.17 -9.23 2.77
C THR A 34 17.10 -10.26 2.38
N VAL A 35 16.33 -10.02 1.31
CA VAL A 35 15.26 -10.93 0.88
C VAL A 35 15.92 -12.18 0.30
N PRO A 36 15.61 -13.39 0.81
CA PRO A 36 16.20 -14.61 0.28
C PRO A 36 15.90 -14.79 -1.22
N VAL A 37 16.80 -15.47 -1.95
CA VAL A 37 16.54 -15.85 -3.34
C VAL A 37 15.24 -16.67 -3.40
N GLY A 38 14.38 -16.38 -4.36
CA GLY A 38 13.08 -17.04 -4.46
C GLY A 38 11.98 -16.39 -3.61
N HIS A 39 12.26 -15.27 -2.94
CA HIS A 39 11.30 -14.59 -2.07
C HIS A 39 11.01 -13.15 -2.50
N VAL A 40 9.82 -12.69 -2.12
CA VAL A 40 9.38 -11.30 -2.27
C VAL A 40 9.00 -10.73 -0.91
N LYS A 41 9.39 -9.48 -0.65
CA LYS A 41 8.94 -8.74 0.52
C LYS A 41 8.25 -7.45 0.11
N LEU A 42 7.03 -7.25 0.58
CA LEU A 42 6.22 -6.07 0.26
C LEU A 42 6.10 -5.17 1.47
N CYS A 43 6.34 -3.87 1.30
CA CYS A 43 6.13 -2.84 2.32
C CYS A 43 5.14 -1.77 1.84
N ALA A 44 4.20 -1.38 2.70
CA ALA A 44 3.22 -0.34 2.46
C ALA A 44 3.75 1.01 3.00
N GLY A 45 4.67 1.66 2.29
CA GLY A 45 5.22 2.96 2.69
C GLY A 45 4.30 4.16 2.44
N GLY A 46 3.21 3.99 1.69
CA GLY A 46 2.21 5.03 1.41
C GLY A 46 1.08 5.13 2.45
N ASN A 47 0.05 5.91 2.15
CA ASN A 47 -1.14 6.07 3.01
C ASN A 47 -2.28 5.08 2.70
N TYR A 48 -1.97 3.97 2.04
CA TYR A 48 -2.94 3.01 1.52
C TYR A 48 -2.49 1.55 1.73
N LYS A 49 -3.45 0.63 1.73
CA LYS A 49 -3.16 -0.81 1.86
C LYS A 49 -2.63 -1.33 0.53
N VAL A 50 -1.75 -2.32 0.55
CA VAL A 50 -1.19 -2.90 -0.68
C VAL A 50 -1.15 -4.41 -0.66
N TYR A 51 -1.15 -5.01 -1.85
CA TYR A 51 -0.90 -6.42 -2.08
C TYR A 51 -0.27 -6.61 -3.46
N VAL A 52 0.30 -7.79 -3.69
CA VAL A 52 0.91 -8.15 -4.97
C VAL A 52 0.04 -9.18 -5.67
N VAL A 53 -0.14 -8.99 -6.97
CA VAL A 53 -0.74 -9.97 -7.87
C VAL A 53 0.23 -10.32 -8.99
N TRP A 54 0.12 -11.53 -9.49
CA TRP A 54 0.80 -12.01 -10.69
C TRP A 54 -0.26 -12.38 -11.72
N SER A 55 -0.02 -12.08 -12.99
CA SER A 55 -0.98 -12.33 -14.07
C SER A 55 -0.49 -13.49 -14.93
N LYS A 56 -1.29 -14.56 -15.05
CA LYS A 56 -0.88 -15.79 -15.73
C LYS A 56 -0.98 -15.63 -17.25
N GLY A 57 0.15 -15.33 -17.90
CA GLY A 57 0.31 -15.51 -19.36
C GLY A 57 -0.23 -14.41 -20.27
N THR A 58 -1.17 -13.57 -19.83
CA THR A 58 -1.54 -12.32 -20.54
C THR A 58 -1.90 -11.24 -19.52
N ALA A 59 -1.67 -9.96 -19.82
CA ALA A 59 -1.95 -8.83 -18.91
C ALA A 59 -3.46 -8.56 -18.70
N SER A 60 -4.31 -9.59 -18.81
CA SER A 60 -5.73 -9.51 -18.55
C SER A 60 -5.99 -9.72 -17.06
N SER A 61 -6.84 -8.88 -16.47
CA SER A 61 -7.17 -8.91 -15.04
C SER A 61 -7.92 -10.18 -14.61
N ASP A 62 -8.41 -10.98 -15.55
CA ASP A 62 -9.17 -12.20 -15.27
C ASP A 62 -8.26 -13.36 -14.78
N ASP A 63 -6.95 -13.26 -15.03
CA ASP A 63 -5.95 -14.25 -14.64
C ASP A 63 -4.99 -13.73 -13.53
N ASP A 64 -5.38 -12.65 -12.84
CA ASP A 64 -4.61 -12.09 -11.72
C ASP A 64 -4.73 -13.01 -10.48
N VAL A 65 -3.63 -13.66 -10.11
CA VAL A 65 -3.47 -14.44 -8.88
C VAL A 65 -2.88 -13.56 -7.80
N GLN A 66 -3.58 -13.38 -6.69
CA GLN A 66 -3.07 -12.66 -5.53
C GLN A 66 -2.08 -13.54 -4.75
N ILE A 67 -0.81 -13.13 -4.73
CA ILE A 67 0.29 -13.90 -4.12
C ILE A 67 0.68 -13.41 -2.71
N SER A 68 0.11 -12.28 -2.25
CA SER A 68 0.33 -11.77 -0.90
C SER A 68 -0.99 -11.50 -0.17
N SER A 69 -0.95 -11.43 1.16
CA SER A 69 -2.04 -10.80 1.90
C SER A 69 -2.07 -9.29 1.65
N VAL A 70 -3.23 -8.67 1.91
CA VAL A 70 -3.36 -7.21 1.92
C VAL A 70 -2.75 -6.67 3.20
N ILE A 71 -1.72 -5.83 3.08
CA ILE A 71 -1.02 -5.22 4.21
C ILE A 71 -1.45 -3.78 4.45
N ALA A 72 -1.46 -3.38 5.72
CA ALA A 72 -1.83 -2.04 6.16
C ALA A 72 -0.71 -1.02 5.90
N PRO A 73 -1.04 0.28 5.76
CA PRO A 73 -0.04 1.35 5.70
C PRO A 73 0.96 1.27 6.86
N GLY A 74 2.23 1.53 6.57
CA GLY A 74 3.32 1.53 7.53
C GLY A 74 3.85 0.14 7.93
N THR A 75 3.35 -0.95 7.33
CA THR A 75 3.81 -2.31 7.63
C THR A 75 4.44 -3.00 6.43
N CYS A 76 5.12 -4.12 6.69
CA CYS A 76 5.67 -5.01 5.67
C CYS A 76 5.14 -6.42 5.85
N THR A 77 5.08 -7.18 4.77
CA THR A 77 4.93 -8.64 4.83
C THR A 77 6.19 -9.28 5.43
N GLY A 78 6.04 -10.53 5.88
CA GLY A 78 7.18 -11.44 5.92
C GLY A 78 7.67 -11.76 4.49
N ASP A 79 8.72 -12.57 4.40
CA ASP A 79 9.26 -13.00 3.11
C ASP A 79 8.28 -14.02 2.49
N ILE A 80 7.73 -13.68 1.33
CA ILE A 80 6.78 -14.50 0.57
C ILE A 80 7.60 -15.41 -0.33
N ALA A 81 7.64 -16.70 -0.02
CA ALA A 81 8.29 -17.70 -0.87
C ALA A 81 7.48 -17.90 -2.15
N LEU A 82 8.05 -17.58 -3.31
CA LEU A 82 7.47 -17.90 -4.61
C LEU A 82 8.10 -19.23 -5.05
N LYS A 83 7.43 -20.33 -4.70
CA LYS A 83 7.92 -21.66 -5.00
C LYS A 83 7.88 -21.89 -6.50
N GLU A 84 9.03 -22.14 -7.09
CA GLU A 84 9.17 -22.55 -8.50
C GLU A 84 8.36 -23.82 -8.84
N SER A 85 8.11 -24.68 -7.84
CA SER A 85 7.31 -25.89 -8.00
C SER A 85 5.81 -25.66 -8.12
N ASP A 86 5.32 -24.46 -7.85
CA ASP A 86 3.91 -24.13 -7.99
C ASP A 86 3.67 -23.60 -9.41
N PRO A 87 2.97 -24.36 -10.29
CA PRO A 87 2.69 -23.91 -11.66
C PRO A 87 1.75 -22.70 -11.70
N GLU A 88 1.24 -22.24 -10.56
CA GLU A 88 0.42 -21.03 -10.40
C GLU A 88 1.21 -19.83 -9.87
N LEU A 89 2.54 -19.95 -9.74
CA LEU A 89 3.41 -18.87 -9.30
C LEU A 89 4.46 -18.51 -10.36
N PRO A 90 4.92 -17.25 -10.37
CA PRO A 90 5.96 -16.80 -11.28
C PRO A 90 7.27 -17.55 -11.03
N THR A 91 7.90 -18.02 -12.10
CA THR A 91 9.11 -18.86 -12.05
C THR A 91 10.35 -18.16 -12.60
N SER A 92 10.21 -17.22 -13.53
CA SER A 92 11.36 -16.44 -14.04
C SER A 92 10.95 -15.20 -14.84
N VAL A 93 11.48 -14.03 -14.45
CA VAL A 93 11.30 -12.71 -15.07
C VAL A 93 9.83 -12.37 -15.35
N ASP A 94 9.00 -12.52 -14.32
CA ASP A 94 7.57 -12.24 -14.41
C ASP A 94 7.23 -10.86 -13.83
N PRO A 95 6.27 -10.13 -14.42
CA PRO A 95 5.77 -8.90 -13.85
C PRO A 95 4.89 -9.20 -12.62
N LEU A 96 5.30 -8.63 -11.49
CA LEU A 96 4.52 -8.53 -10.27
C LEU A 96 3.84 -7.17 -10.24
N TYR A 97 2.50 -7.18 -10.22
CA TYR A 97 1.70 -5.98 -10.14
C TYR A 97 1.40 -5.66 -8.69
N VAL A 98 1.79 -4.47 -8.26
CA VAL A 98 1.50 -3.99 -6.90
C VAL A 98 0.21 -3.21 -6.95
N ARG A 99 -0.83 -3.75 -6.32
CA ARG A 99 -2.14 -3.11 -6.24
C ARG A 99 -2.28 -2.38 -4.91
N GLY A 100 -2.78 -1.15 -4.98
CA GLY A 100 -3.22 -0.38 -3.83
C GLY A 100 -4.72 -0.48 -3.63
N VAL A 101 -5.18 -0.47 -2.38
CA VAL A 101 -6.59 -0.28 -2.02
C VAL A 101 -6.77 1.16 -1.55
N TYR A 102 -7.73 1.88 -2.12
CA TYR A 102 -7.99 3.26 -1.71
C TYR A 102 -8.25 3.36 -0.20
N ASN A 103 -7.79 4.43 0.43
CA ASN A 103 -8.01 4.64 1.87
C ASN A 103 -9.44 5.12 2.18
N THR A 104 -10.22 5.48 1.17
CA THR A 104 -11.60 5.98 1.26
C THR A 104 -12.64 5.00 0.74
N SER A 105 -12.24 3.90 0.09
CA SER A 105 -13.14 2.90 -0.49
C SER A 105 -12.43 1.55 -0.63
N ASN A 106 -13.16 0.48 -0.96
CA ASN A 106 -12.56 -0.83 -1.23
C ASN A 106 -12.09 -1.00 -2.68
N ASN A 107 -12.14 0.05 -3.50
CA ASN A 107 -11.65 0.01 -4.86
C ASN A 107 -10.12 -0.15 -4.88
N THR A 108 -9.59 -0.65 -5.98
CA THR A 108 -8.15 -0.86 -6.16
C THR A 108 -7.58 -0.03 -7.31
N PHE A 109 -6.27 0.15 -7.31
CA PHE A 109 -5.53 0.82 -8.38
C PHE A 109 -4.14 0.17 -8.52
N LEU A 110 -3.50 0.36 -9.68
CA LEU A 110 -2.13 -0.09 -9.90
C LEU A 110 -1.16 0.93 -9.29
N ALA A 111 -0.40 0.53 -8.28
CA ALA A 111 0.65 1.37 -7.70
C ALA A 111 1.98 1.25 -8.48
N GLY A 112 2.20 0.11 -9.15
CA GLY A 112 3.37 -0.10 -10.00
C GLY A 112 3.57 -1.55 -10.38
N VAL A 113 4.62 -1.81 -11.17
CA VAL A 113 5.01 -3.14 -11.63
C VAL A 113 6.49 -3.35 -11.33
N ALA A 114 6.82 -4.47 -10.70
CA ALA A 114 8.19 -4.91 -10.47
C ALA A 114 8.44 -6.20 -11.24
N PHE A 115 9.65 -6.41 -11.75
CA PHE A 115 10.01 -7.67 -12.40
C PHE A 115 10.73 -8.55 -11.38
N TYR A 116 10.27 -9.79 -11.28
CA TYR A 116 10.81 -10.77 -10.34
C TYR A 116 11.59 -11.84 -11.08
N ASP A 117 12.87 -11.99 -10.70
CA ASP A 117 13.71 -13.10 -11.14
C ASP A 117 14.01 -14.02 -9.95
N GLY A 118 13.13 -15.01 -9.76
CA GLY A 118 13.18 -15.94 -8.64
C GLY A 118 14.36 -16.90 -8.64
N GLY A 119 15.04 -17.08 -9.79
CA GLY A 119 16.23 -17.92 -9.88
C GLY A 119 17.52 -17.23 -9.40
N THR A 120 17.53 -15.89 -9.38
CA THR A 120 18.78 -15.12 -9.21
C THR A 120 18.79 -14.27 -7.95
N SER A 121 17.63 -13.76 -7.50
CA SER A 121 17.59 -12.79 -6.40
C SER A 121 16.29 -12.85 -5.59
N GLY A 122 16.32 -12.31 -4.38
CA GLY A 122 15.11 -11.92 -3.66
C GLY A 122 14.73 -10.48 -4.03
N LEU A 123 13.43 -10.17 -3.95
CA LEU A 123 12.90 -8.88 -4.38
C LEU A 123 12.22 -8.15 -3.22
N GLY A 124 12.79 -7.03 -2.79
CA GLY A 124 12.13 -6.08 -1.92
C GLY A 124 11.30 -5.09 -2.74
N ILE A 125 10.06 -4.85 -2.33
CA ILE A 125 9.15 -3.88 -2.96
C ILE A 125 8.59 -2.96 -1.89
N THR A 126 8.62 -1.66 -2.11
CA THR A 126 7.96 -0.68 -1.24
C THR A 126 7.04 0.20 -2.06
N ALA A 127 5.74 0.15 -1.74
CA ALA A 127 4.73 0.99 -2.34
C ALA A 127 4.61 2.30 -1.56
N LYS A 128 4.89 3.43 -2.20
CA LYS A 128 4.97 4.77 -1.60
C LYS A 128 3.93 5.70 -2.22
N GLY A 129 3.74 6.86 -1.59
CA GLY A 129 2.89 7.92 -2.10
C GLY A 129 1.47 7.88 -1.54
N THR A 130 0.51 8.43 -2.30
CA THR A 130 -0.86 8.65 -1.81
C THR A 130 -1.94 8.23 -2.80
N THR A 131 -3.16 8.05 -2.28
CA THR A 131 -4.38 7.78 -3.05
C THR A 131 -4.96 8.99 -3.77
N VAL A 132 -4.36 10.17 -3.64
CA VAL A 132 -4.83 11.41 -4.28
C VAL A 132 -4.84 11.25 -5.80
N ASN A 133 -5.78 11.92 -6.48
CA ASN A 133 -5.94 11.88 -7.93
C ASN A 133 -6.08 10.45 -8.48
N ALA A 134 -6.98 9.66 -7.89
CA ALA A 134 -7.23 8.27 -8.29
C ALA A 134 -5.94 7.41 -8.28
N GLY A 135 -5.10 7.60 -7.26
CA GLY A 135 -3.87 6.83 -7.08
C GLY A 135 -2.71 7.27 -7.98
N ALA A 136 -2.85 8.34 -8.78
CA ALA A 136 -1.75 8.84 -9.62
C ALA A 136 -0.52 9.33 -8.80
N GLY A 137 -0.70 9.60 -7.51
CA GLY A 137 0.39 9.92 -6.58
C GLY A 137 1.10 8.70 -5.98
N ALA A 138 0.72 7.48 -6.37
CA ALA A 138 1.33 6.25 -5.89
C ALA A 138 2.42 5.77 -6.84
N TYR A 139 3.46 5.15 -6.28
CA TYR A 139 4.57 4.56 -7.03
C TYR A 139 5.21 3.45 -6.20
N ILE A 140 6.09 2.66 -6.83
CA ILE A 140 6.87 1.65 -6.13
C ILE A 140 8.37 1.92 -6.25
N THR A 141 9.13 1.44 -5.29
CA THR A 141 10.59 1.31 -5.34
C THR A 141 10.96 -0.14 -5.04
N THR A 142 11.96 -0.67 -5.73
CA THR A 142 12.51 -2.00 -5.47
C THR A 142 13.88 -1.88 -4.81
N TRP A 143 14.26 -2.88 -4.02
CA TRP A 143 15.54 -2.93 -3.31
C TRP A 143 16.01 -4.37 -3.13
#